data_AF-A0A4Y6VAI0-F1
#
_entry.id   AF-A0A4Y6VAI0-F1
#
_cell.length_a   1.000
_cell.length_b   1.000
_cell.length_c   1.000
_cell.angle_alpha   90.00
_cell.angle_beta   90.00
_cell.angle_gamma   90.00
#
_symmetry.space_group_name_H-M   'P 1'
#
loop_
_entity.id
_entity.type
_entity.pdbx_description
1 polymer ?
#
loop_
_entity_poly.entity_id
_entity_poly.type
_entity_poly.pdbx_seq_one_letter_code
_entity_poly.pdbx_strand_id
1 'polypeptide(L)'
;MKPLDLGQEVLSAQGQILSRTALRVARRAAFGVVALTFLFFFVIGLHGLLWALCLDVGGFSHVKAALCVLGFDLLFVVIFGALAAWSIPDMVTIEARIRRDRKLNELKQAIALSTLTGLLIGPIGRGMAGSLLSVFKSVLRRKG
;
A
#
# COMPACT_ATOMS: atom_id res chain seq x y z
N MET A 1 -5.63 17.87 -33.83
CA MET A 1 -6.09 17.92 -32.42
C MET A 1 -5.05 18.68 -31.63
N LYS A 2 -5.44 19.62 -30.76
CA LYS A 2 -4.44 20.38 -29.99
C LYS A 2 -3.83 19.45 -28.93
N PRO A 3 -2.52 19.56 -28.66
CA PRO A 3 -1.85 18.70 -27.67
C PRO A 3 -2.46 18.80 -26.27
N LEU A 4 -3.12 19.91 -25.94
CA LEU A 4 -3.86 20.11 -24.70
C LEU A 4 -5.09 19.19 -24.59
N ASP A 5 -5.86 19.06 -25.68
CA ASP A 5 -7.09 18.25 -25.72
C ASP A 5 -6.75 16.76 -25.56
N LEU A 6 -5.68 16.32 -26.20
CA LEU A 6 -5.17 14.95 -26.09
C LEU A 6 -4.71 14.63 -24.66
N GLY A 7 -4.04 15.58 -23.99
CA GLY A 7 -3.63 15.43 -22.59
C GLY A 7 -4.81 15.33 -21.63
N GLN A 8 -5.87 16.10 -21.86
CA GLN A 8 -7.09 16.07 -21.06
C GLN A 8 -7.88 14.75 -21.25
N GLU A 9 -7.94 14.21 -22.46
CA GLU A 9 -8.52 12.90 -22.73
C GLU A 9 -7.75 11.77 -22.03
N VAL A 10 -6.41 11.79 -22.09
CA VAL A 10 -5.58 10.79 -21.41
C VAL A 10 -5.75 10.84 -19.89
N LEU A 11 -5.77 12.04 -19.30
CA LEU A 11 -5.97 12.20 -17.85
C LEU A 11 -7.36 11.75 -17.41
N SER A 12 -8.40 12.08 -18.17
CA SER A 12 -9.77 11.65 -17.84
C SER A 12 -9.94 10.13 -17.94
N ALA A 13 -9.36 9.49 -18.97
CA ALA A 13 -9.35 8.05 -19.12
C ALA A 13 -8.59 7.35 -17.97
N GLN A 14 -7.43 7.88 -17.57
CA GLN A 14 -6.69 7.36 -16.41
C GLN A 14 -7.47 7.51 -15.10
N GLY A 15 -8.13 8.65 -14.89
CA GLY A 15 -8.99 8.87 -13.73
C GLY A 15 -10.15 7.87 -13.65
N GLN A 16 -10.73 7.52 -14.79
CA GLN A 16 -11.80 6.53 -14.86
C GLN A 16 -11.31 5.10 -14.57
N ILE A 17 -10.11 4.74 -15.05
CA ILE A 17 -9.49 3.44 -14.75
C ILE A 17 -9.15 3.35 -13.25
N LEU A 18 -8.60 4.42 -12.68
CA LEU A 18 -8.24 4.48 -11.26
C LEU A 18 -9.48 4.36 -10.38
N SER A 19 -10.55 5.12 -10.66
CA SER A 19 -11.79 5.08 -9.88
C SER A 19 -12.45 3.69 -9.88
N ARG A 20 -12.52 3.03 -11.05
CA ARG A 20 -13.05 1.66 -11.14
C ARG A 20 -12.19 0.63 -10.43
N THR A 21 -10.88 0.84 -10.38
CA THR A 21 -9.96 -0.04 -9.64
C THR A 21 -10.07 0.19 -8.14
N ALA A 22 -10.13 1.45 -7.71
CA ALA A 22 -10.35 1.84 -6.32
C ALA A 22 -11.67 1.27 -5.78
N LEU A 23 -12.77 1.35 -6.55
CA LEU A 23 -14.05 0.78 -6.15
C LEU A 23 -14.00 -0.74 -5.99
N ARG A 24 -13.27 -1.45 -6.85
CA ARG A 24 -13.09 -2.92 -6.72
C ARG A 24 -12.32 -3.28 -5.46
N VAL A 25 -11.24 -2.56 -5.17
CA VAL A 25 -10.45 -2.75 -3.94
C VAL A 25 -11.28 -2.41 -2.71
N ALA A 26 -11.98 -1.27 -2.71
CA ALA A 26 -12.85 -0.84 -1.62
C ALA A 26 -13.96 -1.86 -1.34
N ARG A 27 -14.60 -2.38 -2.39
CA ARG A 27 -15.63 -3.43 -2.25
C ARG A 27 -15.06 -4.72 -1.67
N ARG A 28 -13.90 -5.17 -2.16
CA ARG A 28 -13.21 -6.35 -1.62
C ARG A 28 -12.83 -6.15 -0.15
N ALA A 29 -12.35 -4.98 0.22
CA ALA A 29 -12.04 -4.64 1.60
C ALA A 29 -13.30 -4.65 2.48
N ALA A 30 -14.40 -4.03 2.03
CA ALA A 30 -15.66 -4.01 2.77
C ALA A 30 -16.22 -5.43 3.02
N PHE A 31 -16.29 -6.26 1.98
CA PHE A 31 -16.72 -7.66 2.15
C PHE A 31 -15.71 -8.48 2.96
N GLY A 32 -14.42 -8.19 2.85
CA GLY A 32 -13.38 -8.82 3.66
C GLY A 32 -13.58 -8.54 5.16
N VAL A 33 -13.90 -7.30 5.53
CA VAL A 33 -14.21 -6.93 6.91
C VAL A 33 -15.44 -7.70 7.41
N VAL A 34 -16.53 -7.73 6.64
CA VAL A 34 -17.74 -8.48 6.99
C VAL A 34 -17.42 -9.97 7.18
N ALA A 35 -16.67 -10.57 6.25
CA ALA A 35 -16.26 -11.97 6.34
C ALA A 35 -15.42 -12.26 7.58
N LEU A 36 -14.48 -11.37 7.93
CA LEU A 36 -13.68 -11.50 9.16
C LEU A 36 -14.54 -11.43 10.42
N THR A 37 -15.54 -10.54 10.45
CA THR A 37 -16.50 -10.47 11.56
C THR A 37 -17.29 -11.77 11.72
N PHE A 38 -17.82 -12.31 10.63
CA PHE A 38 -18.54 -13.60 10.70
C PHE A 38 -17.62 -14.76 11.05
N LEU A 39 -16.39 -14.78 10.54
CA LEU A 39 -15.38 -15.77 10.90
C LEU A 39 -15.05 -15.72 12.40
N PHE A 40 -14.94 -14.53 12.98
CA PHE A 40 -14.71 -14.36 14.41
C PHE A 40 -15.85 -14.96 15.25
N PHE A 41 -17.11 -14.64 14.93
CA PHE A 41 -18.25 -15.25 15.61
C PHE A 41 -18.34 -16.77 15.39
N PHE A 42 -17.99 -17.24 14.19
CA PHE A 42 -17.94 -18.66 13.89
C PHE A 42 -16.91 -19.40 14.76
N VAL A 43 -15.72 -18.85 14.95
CA VAL A 43 -14.67 -19.45 15.81
C VAL A 43 -15.13 -19.53 17.26
N ILE A 44 -15.77 -18.47 17.79
CA ILE A 44 -16.35 -18.50 19.15
C ILE A 44 -17.45 -19.56 19.25
N GLY A 45 -18.35 -19.62 18.25
CA GLY A 45 -19.41 -20.62 18.20
C GLY A 45 -18.87 -22.05 18.13
N LEU A 46 -17.82 -22.27 17.35
CA LEU A 46 -17.15 -23.56 17.21
C LEU A 46 -16.48 -23.99 18.52
N HIS A 47 -15.86 -23.05 19.24
CA HIS A 47 -15.30 -23.31 20.58
C HIS A 47 -16.39 -23.73 21.57
N GLY A 48 -17.52 -23.01 21.60
CA GLY A 48 -18.68 -23.37 22.43
C GLY A 48 -19.31 -24.71 22.05
N LEU A 49 -19.39 -25.01 20.76
CA LEU A 49 -19.89 -26.29 20.25
C LEU A 49 -18.97 -27.45 20.64
N LEU A 50 -17.66 -27.31 20.50
CA LEU A 50 -16.68 -28.32 20.92
C LEU A 50 -16.78 -28.60 22.41
N TRP A 51 -16.94 -27.54 23.21
CA TRP A 51 -17.17 -27.68 24.65
C TRP A 51 -18.44 -28.49 24.94
N ALA A 52 -19.57 -28.12 24.32
CA ALA A 52 -20.84 -28.82 24.50
C ALA A 52 -20.76 -30.29 24.05
N LEU A 53 -20.10 -30.58 22.92
CA LEU A 53 -19.88 -31.94 22.45
C LEU A 53 -19.04 -32.77 23.44
N CYS A 54 -18.00 -32.17 24.03
CA CYS A 54 -17.21 -32.87 25.05
C CYS A 54 -18.04 -33.22 26.29
N LEU A 55 -18.92 -32.31 26.72
CA LEU A 55 -19.81 -32.55 27.86
C LEU A 55 -20.91 -33.57 27.55
N ASP A 56 -21.71 -33.30 26.51
CA ASP A 56 -22.98 -33.97 26.27
C ASP A 56 -22.80 -35.30 25.53
N VAL A 57 -21.82 -35.39 24.63
CA VAL A 57 -21.57 -36.59 23.82
C VAL A 57 -20.38 -37.38 24.36
N GLY A 58 -19.32 -36.68 24.78
CA GLY A 58 -18.11 -37.31 25.32
C GLY A 58 -18.23 -37.76 26.77
N GLY A 59 -19.24 -37.29 27.51
CA GLY A 59 -19.42 -37.56 28.94
C GLY A 59 -18.28 -37.00 29.80
N PHE A 60 -17.58 -35.98 29.32
CA PHE A 60 -16.46 -35.39 30.05
C PHE A 60 -16.97 -34.54 31.21
N SER A 61 -16.20 -34.47 32.30
CA SER A 61 -16.41 -33.45 33.32
C SER A 61 -16.02 -32.07 32.77
N HIS A 62 -16.54 -31.00 33.37
CA HIS A 62 -16.25 -29.62 32.95
C HIS A 62 -14.75 -29.32 32.79
N VAL A 63 -13.92 -29.82 33.69
CA VAL A 63 -12.46 -29.62 33.63
C VAL A 63 -11.83 -30.37 32.45
N LYS A 64 -12.29 -31.60 32.16
CA LYS A 64 -11.79 -32.40 31.04
C LYS A 64 -12.22 -31.81 29.69
N ALA A 65 -13.46 -31.34 29.60
CA ALA A 65 -13.94 -30.60 28.43
C ALA A 65 -13.10 -29.34 28.19
N ALA A 66 -12.81 -28.56 29.24
CA ALA A 66 -11.94 -27.38 29.15
C ALA A 66 -10.55 -27.70 28.62
N LEU A 67 -9.91 -28.72 29.18
CA LEU A 67 -8.58 -29.14 28.75
C LEU A 67 -8.58 -29.62 27.29
N CYS A 68 -9.64 -30.29 26.85
CA CYS A 68 -9.77 -30.76 25.48
C CYS A 68 -9.88 -29.58 24.49
N VAL A 69 -10.76 -28.63 24.76
CA VAL A 69 -10.94 -27.45 23.91
C VAL A 69 -9.68 -26.57 23.92
N LEU A 70 -9.06 -26.37 25.09
CA LEU A 70 -7.78 -25.65 25.20
C LEU A 70 -6.66 -26.32 24.39
N GLY A 71 -6.60 -27.66 24.40
CA GLY A 71 -5.64 -28.41 23.60
C GLY A 71 -5.88 -28.25 22.09
N PHE A 72 -7.14 -28.23 21.67
CA PHE A 72 -7.53 -27.95 20.29
C PHE A 72 -7.13 -26.53 19.86
N ASP A 73 -7.39 -25.53 20.71
CA ASP A 73 -6.98 -24.14 20.45
C ASP A 73 -5.47 -24.01 20.34
N LEU A 74 -4.71 -24.66 21.25
CA LEU A 74 -3.26 -24.65 21.23
C LEU A 74 -2.70 -25.25 19.93
N LEU A 75 -3.29 -26.34 19.44
CA LEU A 75 -2.93 -26.92 18.15
C LEU A 75 -3.09 -25.91 17.01
N PHE A 76 -4.23 -25.20 16.97
CA PHE A 76 -4.47 -24.18 15.97
C PHE A 76 -3.53 -22.98 16.09
N VAL A 77 -3.23 -22.53 17.31
CA VAL A 77 -2.23 -21.47 17.56
C VAL A 77 -0.86 -21.88 17.02
N VAL A 78 -0.43 -23.12 17.26
CA VAL A 78 0.86 -23.61 16.75
C VAL A 78 0.87 -23.68 15.23
N ILE A 79 -0.17 -24.26 14.61
CA ILE A 79 -0.26 -24.41 13.15
C ILE A 79 -0.31 -23.04 12.46
N PHE A 80 -1.25 -22.18 12.86
CA PHE A 80 -1.38 -20.86 12.24
C PHE A 80 -0.23 -19.92 12.60
N GLY A 81 0.32 -20.03 13.81
CA GLY A 81 1.53 -19.31 14.21
C GLY A 81 2.74 -19.69 13.34
N ALA A 82 2.92 -20.99 13.09
CA ALA A 82 3.97 -21.48 12.19
C ALA A 82 3.74 -21.00 10.74
N LEU A 83 2.51 -21.10 10.22
CA LEU A 83 2.16 -20.61 8.88
C LEU A 83 2.35 -19.10 8.74
N ALA A 84 2.01 -18.32 9.77
CA ALA A 84 2.21 -16.88 9.78
C ALA A 84 3.70 -16.50 9.86
N ALA A 85 4.49 -17.25 10.63
CA ALA A 85 5.94 -17.09 10.69
C ALA A 85 6.62 -17.51 9.38
N TRP A 86 6.03 -18.44 8.63
CA TRP A 86 6.45 -18.85 7.30
C TRP A 86 6.08 -17.80 6.23
N SER A 87 6.67 -16.61 6.36
CA SER A 87 6.62 -15.58 5.33
C SER A 87 7.77 -15.75 4.35
N ILE A 88 7.59 -16.62 3.35
CA ILE A 88 8.48 -16.62 2.18
C ILE A 88 8.10 -15.39 1.34
N PRO A 89 8.99 -14.41 1.14
CA PRO A 89 8.68 -13.25 0.31
C PRO A 89 8.42 -13.71 -1.13
N ASP A 90 7.15 -13.59 -1.54
CA ASP A 90 6.72 -13.94 -2.88
C ASP A 90 7.46 -13.10 -3.94
N MET A 91 7.81 -13.72 -5.07
CA MET A 91 8.49 -13.05 -6.17
C MET A 91 7.70 -11.84 -6.67
N VAL A 92 6.37 -11.89 -6.59
CA VAL A 92 5.50 -10.75 -6.91
C VAL A 92 5.74 -9.57 -5.96
N THR A 93 5.96 -9.84 -4.67
CA THR A 93 6.19 -8.80 -3.66
C THR A 93 7.55 -8.12 -3.86
N ILE A 94 8.57 -8.90 -4.23
CA ILE A 94 9.91 -8.39 -4.53
C ILE A 94 9.88 -7.56 -5.81
N GLU A 95 9.30 -8.08 -6.89
CA GLU A 95 9.17 -7.37 -8.17
C GLU A 95 8.36 -6.08 -8.03
N ALA A 96 7.28 -6.10 -7.24
CA ALA A 96 6.48 -4.90 -6.96
C ALA A 96 7.29 -3.83 -6.22
N ARG A 97 8.14 -4.21 -5.25
CA ARG A 97 9.04 -3.27 -4.55
C ARG A 97 10.07 -2.67 -5.50
N ILE A 98 10.74 -3.50 -6.31
CA ILE A 98 11.74 -3.05 -7.30
C ILE A 98 11.10 -2.10 -8.31
N ARG A 99 9.94 -2.46 -8.87
CA ARG A 99 9.21 -1.61 -9.83
C ARG A 99 8.80 -0.27 -9.21
N ARG A 100 8.29 -0.26 -7.98
CA ARG A 100 7.95 0.98 -7.26
C ARG A 100 9.16 1.87 -7.10
N ASP A 101 10.27 1.33 -6.60
CA ASP A 101 11.47 2.12 -6.30
C ASP A 101 12.09 2.68 -7.58
N ARG A 102 12.09 1.91 -8.67
CA ARG A 102 12.47 2.38 -10.01
C ARG A 102 11.58 3.52 -10.50
N LYS A 103 10.24 3.38 -10.39
CA LYS A 103 9.29 4.42 -10.82
C LYS A 103 9.38 5.70 -10.00
N LEU A 104 9.66 5.60 -8.69
CA LEU A 104 9.91 6.76 -7.84
C LEU A 104 11.19 7.49 -8.25
N ASN A 105 12.25 6.77 -8.62
CA ASN A 105 13.47 7.38 -9.12
C ASN A 105 13.28 8.03 -10.50
N GLU A 106 12.56 7.37 -11.42
CA GLU A 106 12.19 7.96 -12.72
C GLU A 106 11.35 9.24 -12.55
N LEU A 107 10.39 9.25 -11.62
CA LEU A 107 9.58 10.42 -11.31
C LEU A 107 10.42 11.59 -10.77
N LYS A 108 11.32 11.31 -9.81
CA LYS A 108 12.25 12.33 -9.27
C LYS A 108 13.12 12.92 -10.38
N GLN A 109 13.63 12.09 -11.28
CA GLN A 109 14.43 12.54 -12.43
C GLN A 109 13.60 13.36 -13.42
N ALA A 110 12.37 12.94 -13.74
CA ALA A 110 11.47 13.68 -14.62
C ALA A 110 11.09 15.05 -14.05
N ILE A 111 10.87 15.13 -12.73
CA ILE A 111 10.64 16.41 -12.03
C ILE A 111 11.89 17.28 -12.07
N ALA A 112 13.08 16.72 -11.80
CA ALA A 112 14.35 17.44 -11.84
C ALA A 112 14.67 17.99 -13.25
N LEU A 113 14.43 17.18 -14.30
CA LEU A 113 14.58 17.61 -15.69
C LEU A 113 13.55 18.67 -16.05
N SER A 114 12.27 18.49 -15.69
CA SER A 114 11.22 19.47 -15.97
C SER A 114 11.46 20.82 -15.27
N THR A 115 11.98 20.78 -14.03
CA THR A 115 12.38 21.99 -13.29
C THR A 115 13.60 22.64 -13.92
N LEU A 116 14.65 21.88 -14.30
CA LEU A 116 15.82 22.42 -15.01
C LEU A 116 15.45 23.01 -16.37
N THR A 117 14.61 22.34 -17.15
CA THR A 117 14.12 22.83 -18.44
C THR A 117 13.21 24.06 -18.25
N GLY A 118 12.38 24.08 -17.21
CA GLY A 118 11.60 25.25 -16.81
C GLY A 118 12.47 26.43 -16.35
N LEU A 119 13.62 26.16 -15.74
CA LEU A 119 14.60 27.16 -15.32
C LEU A 119 15.48 27.64 -16.47
N LEU A 120 15.65 26.85 -17.54
CA LEU A 120 16.40 27.25 -18.74
C LEU A 120 15.54 27.96 -19.78
N ILE A 121 14.27 27.55 -19.93
CA ILE A 121 13.38 27.99 -21.02
C ILE A 121 12.26 28.90 -20.51
N GLY A 122 11.89 28.80 -19.22
CA GLY A 122 10.79 29.55 -18.63
C GLY A 122 11.12 31.00 -18.25
N PRO A 123 10.10 31.86 -18.06
CA PRO A 123 10.26 33.28 -17.73
C PRO A 123 11.02 33.51 -16.41
N ILE A 124 10.95 32.56 -15.47
CA ILE A 124 11.68 32.58 -14.19
C ILE A 124 13.21 32.45 -14.41
N GLY A 125 13.62 31.62 -15.37
CA GLY A 125 15.02 31.42 -15.77
C GLY A 125 15.69 32.67 -16.31
N ARG A 126 14.98 33.40 -17.17
CA ARG A 126 15.43 34.68 -17.72
C ARG A 126 15.57 35.76 -16.63
N GLY A 127 14.68 35.75 -15.63
CA GLY A 127 14.77 36.65 -14.47
C GLY A 127 15.98 36.38 -13.58
N MET A 128 16.27 35.11 -13.27
CA MET A 128 17.44 34.72 -12.46
C MET A 128 18.76 34.98 -13.18
N ALA A 129 18.83 34.74 -14.50
CA ALA A 129 20.03 35.02 -15.29
C ALA A 129 20.41 36.51 -15.23
N GLY A 130 19.44 37.42 -15.34
CA GLY A 130 19.67 38.87 -15.21
C GLY A 130 20.16 39.28 -13.82
N SER A 131 19.65 38.64 -12.77
CA SER A 131 20.03 38.92 -11.38
C SER A 131 21.41 38.37 -11.02
N LEU A 132 21.82 37.22 -11.59
CA LEU A 132 23.18 36.69 -11.40
C LEU A 132 24.22 37.52 -12.16
N LEU A 133 23.88 38.03 -13.34
CA LEU A 133 24.77 38.88 -14.14
C LEU A 133 25.03 40.23 -13.47
N SER A 134 24.03 40.81 -12.79
CA SER A 134 24.19 42.07 -12.06
C SER A 134 25.06 41.91 -10.80
N VAL A 135 24.98 40.78 -10.11
CA VAL A 135 25.85 40.44 -8.97
C VAL A 135 27.28 40.17 -9.43
N PHE A 136 27.47 39.44 -10.53
CA PHE A 136 28.81 39.20 -11.07
C PHE A 136 29.48 40.51 -11.52
N LYS A 137 28.72 41.41 -12.15
CA LYS A 137 29.21 42.72 -12.59
C LYS A 137 29.55 43.64 -11.42
N SER A 138 28.82 43.57 -10.30
CA SER A 138 29.11 44.39 -9.11
C SER A 138 30.33 43.90 -8.33
N VAL A 139 30.59 42.59 -8.33
CA VAL A 139 31.81 42.01 -7.73
C VAL A 139 33.05 42.33 -8.58
N LEU A 140 32.94 42.25 -9.91
CA LEU A 140 34.04 42.55 -10.82
C LEU A 140 34.44 44.04 -10.77
N ARG A 141 33.45 44.94 -10.62
CA ARG A 141 33.68 46.40 -10.54
C ARG A 141 34.20 46.87 -9.17
N ARG A 142 34.23 46.00 -8.16
CA ARG A 142 34.75 46.29 -6.82
C ARG A 142 36.24 45.92 -6.69
N LYS A 143 36.83 45.30 -7.71
CA LYS A 143 38.21 44.79 -7.73
C LYS A 143 39.15 45.56 -8.67
N GLY A 144 38.72 46.69 -9.24
CA GLY A 144 39.55 47.64 -9.99
C GLY A 144 39.41 49.03 -9.40
#